data_AF-A0A0K1E8P1-F1
#
_entry.id   AF-A0A0K1E8P1-F1
#
_cell.length_a   1.000
_cell.length_b   1.000
_cell.length_c   1.000
_cell.angle_alpha   90.00
_cell.angle_beta   90.00
_cell.angle_gamma   90.00
#
_symmetry.space_group_name_H-M   'P 1'
#
loop_
_entity.id
_entity.type
_entity.pdbx_description
1 polymer ?
#
loop_
_entity_poly.entity_id
_entity_poly.type
_entity_poly.pdbx_seq_one_letter_code
_entity_poly.pdbx_strand_id
1 'polypeptide(L)'
;MASSSQKIPRWLAALRGEEALPLRWLTAEEAAAQRGELLRAWNEGRGEGEFKVRCAERIERSLPVALGPVRHARLGDREEQLTVLLDPEAPRGLFAALGKSLPSPLWIPLGATVESVRGALAPYLTEEQRSVHHFSRVVRVFKGTSEQLGTSGLDALAQSILDVDTWLDPSFWGSAQEDDPWPVDGSSLSVLALRRLLDASQEQSPARFPAFSFRTLWSRSVLRVEEHAAQSFVFELRYEPTSHPEALQALQQHLPFQVPDDLPVDLLGSLLRGPTVTREVLGEILRGGGVAPFLALAQCALAPGETTTEELLRAMTGVPELRAAAVELANVYAYRGLLHEVLATTEDEELREQLEERLAPHEEPEGGEENFDGEDFDDDDEDVDGEDDEEGFDDEDFDDDEDFDEDDDEDVDGEDDGAGSDDDAEEGEGDEGERRDGEVTP
;
A
#
# COMPACT_ATOMS: atom_id res chain seq x y z
N MET A 1 14.51 36.25 -11.65
CA MET A 1 14.39 35.71 -10.29
C MET A 1 14.05 36.84 -9.32
N ALA A 2 12.75 37.07 -9.09
CA ALA A 2 12.31 38.12 -8.17
C ALA A 2 12.38 37.58 -6.74
N SER A 3 13.24 38.17 -5.91
CA SER A 3 13.21 38.04 -4.46
C SER A 3 11.94 38.72 -3.94
N SER A 4 10.79 38.07 -4.17
CA SER A 4 9.56 38.40 -3.47
C SER A 4 9.82 38.05 -2.01
N SER A 5 10.11 39.06 -1.20
CA SER A 5 10.09 38.93 0.26
C SER A 5 8.68 38.55 0.67
N GLN A 6 8.39 37.25 0.61
CA GLN A 6 7.10 36.66 0.95
C GLN A 6 6.83 37.07 2.39
N LYS A 7 5.82 37.92 2.59
CA LYS A 7 5.53 38.50 3.91
C LYS A 7 5.08 37.36 4.83
N ILE A 8 5.96 36.95 5.74
CA ILE A 8 5.63 35.97 6.76
C ILE A 8 4.42 36.49 7.56
N PRO A 9 3.33 35.72 7.69
CA PRO A 9 2.16 36.15 8.46
C PRO A 9 2.51 36.44 9.92
N ARG A 10 1.93 37.49 10.51
CA ARG A 10 2.20 37.89 11.90
C ARG A 10 1.88 36.79 12.91
N TRP A 11 0.87 35.97 12.65
CA TRP A 11 0.49 34.86 13.53
C TRP A 11 1.59 33.77 13.60
N LEU A 12 2.36 33.59 12.53
CA LEU A 12 3.47 32.63 12.52
C LEU A 12 4.59 33.05 13.49
N ALA A 13 4.83 34.36 13.61
CA ALA A 13 5.78 34.89 14.59
C ALA A 13 5.33 34.63 16.04
N ALA A 14 4.02 34.60 16.30
CA ALA A 14 3.50 34.23 17.62
C ALA A 14 3.75 32.74 17.94
N LEU A 15 3.55 31.84 16.96
CA LEU A 15 3.86 30.41 17.14
C LEU A 15 5.34 30.15 17.42
N ARG A 16 6.24 30.95 16.84
CA ARG A 16 7.70 30.84 17.05
C ARG A 16 8.15 31.10 18.48
N GLY A 17 7.41 31.91 19.24
CA GLY A 17 7.77 32.29 20.60
C GLY A 17 7.33 31.30 21.67
N GLU A 18 6.62 30.25 21.30
CA GLU A 18 5.98 29.32 22.24
C GLU A 18 6.81 28.04 22.37
N GLU A 19 7.40 27.80 23.55
CA GLU A 19 8.22 26.61 23.85
C GLU A 19 7.41 25.30 23.90
N ALA A 20 6.08 25.39 23.76
CA ALA A 20 5.17 24.27 23.99
C ALA A 20 4.96 23.33 22.78
N LEU A 21 5.64 23.57 21.65
CA LEU A 21 5.58 22.73 20.45
C LEU A 21 6.94 22.06 20.21
N PRO A 22 6.99 20.76 19.87
CA PRO A 22 8.23 20.05 19.58
C PRO A 22 8.74 20.36 18.17
N LEU A 23 8.90 21.65 17.85
CA LEU A 23 9.24 22.15 16.52
C LEU A 23 10.55 22.94 16.53
N ARG A 24 11.42 22.64 15.57
CA ARG A 24 12.64 23.39 15.26
C ARG A 24 12.38 24.31 14.08
N TRP A 25 12.29 25.61 14.34
CA TRP A 25 12.05 26.61 13.29
C TRP A 25 13.25 26.76 12.36
N LEU A 26 12.97 26.80 11.06
CA LEU A 26 13.98 26.87 10.01
C LEU A 26 14.34 28.33 9.67
N THR A 27 15.62 28.52 9.34
CA THR A 27 16.11 29.69 8.62
C THR A 27 15.66 29.64 7.15
N ALA A 28 15.85 30.74 6.40
CA ALA A 28 15.47 30.78 4.99
C ALA A 28 16.29 29.82 4.11
N GLU A 29 17.57 29.64 4.45
CA GLU A 29 18.46 28.72 3.73
C GLU A 29 18.07 27.26 3.99
N GLU A 30 17.86 26.89 5.26
CA GLU A 30 17.38 25.54 5.61
C GLU A 30 16.00 25.25 5.01
N ALA A 31 15.10 26.24 4.99
CA ALA A 31 13.79 26.10 4.35
C ALA A 31 13.89 25.82 2.84
N ALA A 32 14.83 26.47 2.16
CA ALA A 32 15.08 26.23 0.74
C ALA A 32 15.67 24.84 0.49
N ALA A 33 16.63 24.42 1.32
CA ALA A 33 17.21 23.07 1.28
C ALA A 33 16.14 21.99 1.53
N GLN A 34 15.33 22.14 2.58
CA GLN A 34 14.25 21.21 2.91
C GLN A 34 13.24 21.08 1.77
N ARG A 35 12.87 22.19 1.12
CA ARG A 35 11.98 22.14 -0.04
C ARG A 35 12.60 21.37 -1.20
N GLY A 36 13.90 21.57 -1.45
CA GLY A 36 14.66 20.83 -2.45
C GLY A 36 14.65 19.32 -2.17
N GLU A 37 14.82 18.92 -0.91
CA GLU A 37 14.74 17.52 -0.49
C GLU A 37 13.35 16.92 -0.69
N LEU A 38 12.29 17.63 -0.30
CA LEU A 38 10.91 17.20 -0.53
C LEU A 38 10.61 17.02 -2.02
N LEU A 39 11.01 17.99 -2.86
CA LEU A 39 10.83 17.91 -4.31
C LEU A 39 11.60 16.74 -4.91
N ARG A 40 12.87 16.55 -4.52
CA ARG A 40 13.69 15.44 -5.00
C ARG A 40 13.05 14.10 -4.65
N ALA A 41 12.71 13.90 -3.38
CA ALA A 41 12.07 12.66 -2.93
C ALA A 41 10.74 12.39 -3.63
N TRP A 42 9.92 13.42 -3.84
CA TRP A 42 8.66 13.30 -4.57
C TRP A 42 8.86 12.94 -6.06
N ASN A 43 9.87 13.54 -6.70
CA ASN A 43 10.17 13.28 -8.10
C ASN A 43 10.76 11.88 -8.33
N GLU A 44 11.58 11.39 -7.40
CA GLU A 44 12.10 10.02 -7.38
C GLU A 44 11.01 8.99 -7.01
N GLY A 45 10.03 9.42 -6.21
CA GLY A 45 8.93 8.57 -5.73
C GLY A 45 7.86 8.24 -6.76
N ARG A 46 6.87 7.46 -6.31
CA ARG A 46 5.73 7.03 -7.12
C ARG A 46 4.71 8.13 -7.36
N GLY A 47 3.94 7.95 -8.43
CA GLY A 47 2.93 8.87 -8.91
C GLY A 47 3.11 9.06 -10.41
N GLU A 48 2.02 9.22 -11.12
CA GLU A 48 2.04 9.42 -12.56
C GLU A 48 1.07 10.53 -12.96
N GLY A 49 1.30 11.04 -14.17
CA GLY A 49 0.43 12.02 -14.80
C GLY A 49 0.20 13.28 -13.96
N GLU A 50 -1.03 13.79 -14.04
CA GLU A 50 -1.42 15.07 -13.46
C GLU A 50 -1.31 15.10 -11.94
N PHE A 51 -1.54 13.97 -11.26
CA PHE A 51 -1.43 13.90 -9.81
C PHE A 51 0.00 14.17 -9.33
N LYS A 52 1.01 13.58 -9.99
CA LYS A 52 2.43 13.80 -9.65
C LYS A 52 2.83 15.25 -9.87
N VAL A 53 2.42 15.84 -10.99
CA VAL A 53 2.70 17.26 -11.32
C VAL A 53 2.09 18.19 -10.29
N ARG A 54 0.79 18.06 -9.99
CA ARG A 54 0.10 18.92 -9.01
C ARG A 54 0.71 18.81 -7.61
N CYS A 55 1.13 17.60 -7.21
CA CYS A 55 1.81 17.41 -5.93
C CYS A 55 3.13 18.17 -5.89
N ALA A 56 3.93 18.06 -6.96
CA ALA A 56 5.22 18.77 -7.10
C ALA A 56 5.03 20.30 -7.09
N GLU A 57 4.06 20.84 -7.83
CA GLU A 57 3.73 22.27 -7.86
C GLU A 57 3.40 22.80 -6.46
N ARG A 58 2.60 22.03 -5.69
CA ARG A 58 2.26 22.40 -4.32
C ARG A 58 3.48 22.37 -3.40
N ILE A 59 4.39 21.41 -3.57
CA ILE A 59 5.66 21.37 -2.82
C ILE A 59 6.53 22.58 -3.16
N GLU A 60 6.67 22.89 -4.44
CA GLU A 60 7.52 23.98 -4.94
C GLU A 60 7.05 25.36 -4.44
N ARG A 61 5.74 25.61 -4.41
CA ARG A 61 5.21 26.88 -3.91
C ARG A 61 5.20 26.98 -2.38
N SER A 62 5.19 25.84 -1.68
CA SER A 62 5.11 25.81 -0.22
C SER A 62 6.43 26.21 0.41
N LEU A 63 6.36 26.85 1.58
CA LEU A 63 7.53 27.25 2.36
C LEU A 63 7.65 26.37 3.60
N PRO A 64 8.67 25.48 3.69
CA PRO A 64 9.00 24.84 4.95
C PRO A 64 9.37 25.89 6.00
N VAL A 65 8.76 25.81 7.19
CA VAL A 65 8.96 26.80 8.26
C VAL A 65 9.51 26.20 9.54
N ALA A 66 9.29 24.91 9.77
CA ALA A 66 9.83 24.17 10.91
C ALA A 66 9.97 22.69 10.60
N LEU A 67 10.80 22.00 11.37
CA LEU A 67 10.86 20.54 11.44
C LEU A 67 10.29 20.08 12.78
N GLY A 68 9.59 18.96 12.77
CA GLY A 68 9.10 18.30 13.97
C GLY A 68 10.02 17.16 14.42
N PRO A 69 9.50 16.28 15.29
CA PRO A 69 10.23 15.10 15.70
C PRO A 69 10.51 14.17 14.51
N VAL A 70 11.53 13.33 14.67
CA VAL A 70 11.86 12.25 13.74
C VAL A 70 11.24 10.96 14.27
N ARG A 71 10.64 10.18 13.38
CA ARG A 71 10.20 8.81 13.67
C ARG A 71 11.18 7.83 13.06
N HIS A 72 11.61 6.88 13.86
CA HIS A 72 12.45 5.77 13.43
C HIS A 72 11.59 4.51 13.29
N ALA A 73 11.86 3.74 12.25
CA ALA A 73 11.43 2.35 12.19
C ALA A 73 12.04 1.55 13.35
N ARG A 74 11.37 0.48 13.78
CA ARG A 74 11.89 -0.40 14.83
C ARG A 74 13.08 -1.22 14.37
N LEU A 75 13.15 -1.51 13.07
CA LEU A 75 14.25 -2.19 12.41
C LEU A 75 14.73 -1.39 11.20
N GLY A 76 16.03 -1.51 10.91
CA GLY A 76 16.69 -0.79 9.83
C GLY A 76 17.03 0.65 10.18
N ASP A 77 17.38 1.41 9.15
CA ASP A 77 17.81 2.81 9.21
C ASP A 77 16.72 3.80 8.77
N ARG A 78 15.51 3.30 8.50
CA ARG A 78 14.39 4.12 8.04
C ARG A 78 14.02 5.16 9.09
N GLU A 79 14.11 6.43 8.69
CA GLU A 79 13.66 7.57 9.46
C GLU A 79 12.77 8.48 8.62
N GLU A 80 11.73 9.03 9.24
CA GLU A 80 10.85 10.03 8.65
C GLU A 80 10.77 11.26 9.55
N GLN A 81 11.04 12.42 8.98
CA GLN A 81 11.00 13.69 9.70
C GLN A 81 9.76 14.48 9.33
N LEU A 82 9.00 14.87 10.35
CA LEU A 82 7.86 15.76 10.16
C LEU A 82 8.34 17.12 9.67
N THR A 83 7.77 17.60 8.57
CA THR A 83 8.03 18.95 8.07
C THR A 83 6.77 19.80 8.17
N VAL A 84 6.90 21.00 8.75
CA VAL A 84 5.80 21.97 8.84
C VAL A 84 5.96 23.00 7.74
N LEU A 85 4.90 23.20 6.95
CA LEU A 85 4.89 24.04 5.77
C LEU A 85 3.82 25.13 5.84
N LEU A 86 4.10 26.26 5.19
CA LEU A 86 3.14 27.29 4.87
C LEU A 86 2.86 27.26 3.37
N ASP A 87 1.62 26.98 2.98
CA ASP A 87 1.16 27.11 1.59
C ASP A 87 0.64 28.54 1.37
N PRO A 88 1.25 29.35 0.49
CA PRO A 88 0.82 30.73 0.25
C PRO A 88 -0.60 30.84 -0.34
N GLU A 89 -1.11 29.79 -1.00
CA GLU A 89 -2.48 29.76 -1.52
C GLU A 89 -3.52 29.41 -0.45
N ALA A 90 -3.08 28.83 0.67
CA ALA A 90 -3.89 28.55 1.84
C ALA A 90 -3.31 29.20 3.11
N PRO A 91 -3.21 30.56 3.17
CA PRO A 91 -2.43 31.27 4.20
C PRO A 91 -3.08 31.29 5.59
N ARG A 92 -4.19 30.56 5.77
CA ARG A 92 -4.97 30.52 7.01
C ARG A 92 -4.38 29.58 8.07
N GLY A 93 -3.40 28.77 7.71
CA GLY A 93 -2.75 27.86 8.65
C GLY A 93 -1.50 27.22 8.09
N LEU A 94 -0.93 26.33 8.91
CA LEU A 94 0.20 25.47 8.55
C LEU A 94 -0.31 24.11 8.10
N PHE A 95 0.57 23.39 7.42
CA PHE A 95 0.41 21.99 7.03
C PHE A 95 1.56 21.17 7.60
N ALA A 96 1.33 19.90 7.94
CA ALA A 96 2.39 18.95 8.25
C ALA A 96 2.48 17.86 7.18
N ALA A 97 3.68 17.69 6.63
CA ALA A 97 4.08 16.49 5.92
C ALA A 97 4.70 15.51 6.93
N LEU A 98 4.14 14.31 7.05
CA LEU A 98 4.68 13.27 7.95
C LEU A 98 5.94 12.59 7.40
N GLY A 99 6.31 12.87 6.16
CA GLY A 99 7.48 12.31 5.53
C GLY A 99 7.70 12.94 4.16
N LYS A 100 8.88 12.70 3.59
CA LYS A 100 9.27 13.31 2.31
C LYS A 100 8.50 12.73 1.10
N SER A 101 8.03 11.49 1.23
CA SER A 101 7.35 10.76 0.16
C SER A 101 5.82 10.85 0.25
N LEU A 102 5.26 11.39 1.35
CA LEU A 102 3.81 11.49 1.50
C LEU A 102 3.26 12.61 0.58
N PRO A 103 2.27 12.32 -0.29
CA PRO A 103 1.79 13.26 -1.29
C PRO A 103 1.17 14.50 -0.65
N SER A 104 1.34 15.65 -1.29
CA SER A 104 0.93 16.93 -0.70
C SER A 104 -0.58 17.09 -0.43
N PRO A 105 -1.51 16.45 -1.16
CA PRO A 105 -2.93 16.37 -0.76
C PRO A 105 -3.15 15.74 0.63
N LEU A 106 -2.24 14.88 1.11
CA LEU A 106 -2.33 14.20 2.41
C LEU A 106 -1.66 14.96 3.56
N TRP A 107 -1.16 16.17 3.32
CA TRP A 107 -0.60 16.97 4.40
C TRP A 107 -1.66 17.41 5.40
N ILE A 108 -1.36 17.26 6.68
CA ILE A 108 -2.30 17.49 7.78
C ILE A 108 -2.47 19.00 7.98
N PRO A 109 -3.71 19.54 7.93
CA PRO A 109 -3.95 20.93 8.28
C PRO A 109 -3.76 21.14 9.79
N LEU A 110 -2.84 22.03 10.18
CA LEU A 110 -2.50 22.30 11.58
C LEU A 110 -3.19 23.55 12.15
N GLY A 111 -3.78 24.38 11.29
CA GLY A 111 -4.31 25.70 11.67
C GLY A 111 -3.22 26.72 11.99
N ALA A 112 -3.56 27.76 12.75
CA ALA A 112 -2.70 28.92 13.01
C ALA A 112 -2.42 29.18 14.51
N THR A 113 -2.88 28.32 15.40
CA THR A 113 -2.71 28.47 16.86
C THR A 113 -1.94 27.28 17.44
N VAL A 114 -1.31 27.46 18.61
CA VAL A 114 -0.61 26.36 19.30
C VAL A 114 -1.55 25.20 19.60
N GLU A 115 -2.78 25.51 20.02
CA GLU A 115 -3.81 24.52 20.32
C GLU A 115 -4.22 23.72 19.07
N SER A 116 -4.43 24.39 17.93
CA SER A 116 -4.79 23.70 16.69
C SER A 116 -3.64 22.81 16.20
N VAL A 117 -2.39 23.29 16.28
CA VAL A 117 -1.21 22.50 15.90
C VAL A 117 -1.06 21.27 16.80
N ARG A 118 -1.19 21.45 18.12
CA ARG A 118 -1.10 20.34 19.08
C ARG A 118 -2.22 19.31 18.86
N GLY A 119 -3.45 19.78 18.69
CA GLY A 119 -4.61 18.90 18.47
C GLY A 119 -4.48 18.09 17.19
N ALA A 120 -4.08 18.72 16.09
CA ALA A 120 -3.91 18.06 14.80
C ALA A 120 -2.76 17.03 14.79
N LEU A 121 -1.66 17.32 15.50
CA LEU A 121 -0.50 16.41 15.57
C LEU A 121 -0.61 15.32 16.63
N ALA A 122 -1.46 15.48 17.65
CA ALA A 122 -1.56 14.55 18.78
C ALA A 122 -1.69 13.06 18.37
N PRO A 123 -2.51 12.68 17.37
CA PRO A 123 -2.63 11.28 16.95
C PRO A 123 -1.34 10.69 16.36
N TYR A 124 -0.49 11.52 15.75
CA TYR A 124 0.72 11.11 15.05
C TYR A 124 1.98 11.17 15.94
N LEU A 125 1.87 11.84 17.09
CA LEU A 125 2.94 11.95 18.08
C LEU A 125 2.79 10.93 19.23
N THR A 126 1.86 9.97 19.11
CA THR A 126 1.70 8.89 20.10
C THR A 126 2.89 7.92 20.07
N GLU A 127 3.39 7.53 21.25
CA GLU A 127 4.36 6.45 21.40
C GLU A 127 3.69 5.12 21.79
N GLU A 128 2.37 5.15 21.99
CA GLU A 128 1.62 3.99 22.44
C GLU A 128 1.51 2.94 21.33
N GLN A 129 2.08 1.75 21.56
CA GLN A 129 1.93 0.60 20.69
C GLN A 129 0.77 -0.27 21.20
N ARG A 130 -0.42 -0.03 20.65
CA ARG A 130 -1.64 -0.78 21.01
C ARG A 130 -1.68 -2.14 20.33
N SER A 131 -2.27 -3.11 21.01
CA SER A 131 -2.68 -4.38 20.39
C SER A 131 -3.59 -4.13 19.19
N VAL A 132 -3.45 -4.95 18.13
CA VAL A 132 -4.31 -4.89 16.93
C VAL A 132 -5.81 -5.07 17.24
N HIS A 133 -6.14 -5.64 18.42
CA HIS A 133 -7.51 -5.90 18.85
C HIS A 133 -8.16 -4.72 19.57
N HIS A 134 -7.39 -3.68 19.93
CA HIS A 134 -7.90 -2.54 20.69
C HIS A 134 -8.32 -1.34 19.83
N PHE A 135 -8.07 -1.38 18.52
CA PHE A 135 -8.50 -0.31 17.62
C PHE A 135 -10.02 -0.22 17.54
N SER A 136 -10.55 1.00 17.62
CA SER A 136 -12.00 1.26 17.58
C SER A 136 -12.60 1.17 16.18
N ARG A 137 -11.78 1.24 15.12
CA ARG A 137 -12.20 1.10 13.72
C ARG A 137 -11.48 -0.06 13.04
N VAL A 138 -12.24 -0.81 12.25
CA VAL A 138 -11.74 -1.82 11.30
C VAL A 138 -12.47 -1.62 9.98
N VAL A 139 -11.73 -1.45 8.90
CA VAL A 139 -12.26 -1.22 7.55
C VAL A 139 -11.58 -2.19 6.59
N ARG A 140 -12.35 -2.82 5.70
CA ARG A 140 -11.80 -3.70 4.66
C ARG A 140 -12.04 -3.08 3.29
N VAL A 141 -11.02 -3.11 2.45
CA VAL A 141 -11.02 -2.55 1.11
C VAL A 141 -10.49 -3.59 0.14
N PHE A 142 -11.23 -3.86 -0.93
CA PHE A 142 -10.77 -4.70 -2.01
C PHE A 142 -9.90 -3.88 -2.97
N LYS A 143 -8.69 -4.38 -3.25
CA LYS A 143 -7.66 -3.70 -4.04
C LYS A 143 -7.50 -4.27 -5.45
N GLY A 144 -8.25 -5.31 -5.80
CA GLY A 144 -8.17 -5.97 -7.10
C GLY A 144 -7.32 -7.23 -7.09
N THR A 145 -6.93 -7.70 -8.27
CA THR A 145 -6.06 -8.87 -8.48
C THR A 145 -4.58 -8.49 -8.59
N SER A 146 -3.71 -9.48 -8.50
CA SER A 146 -2.26 -9.38 -8.75
C SER A 146 -1.96 -8.69 -10.09
N GLU A 147 -2.66 -9.09 -11.15
CA GLU A 147 -2.57 -8.48 -12.48
C GLU A 147 -2.92 -6.98 -12.47
N GLN A 148 -4.04 -6.60 -11.83
CA GLN A 148 -4.48 -5.20 -11.75
C GLN A 148 -3.52 -4.33 -10.94
N LEU A 149 -2.83 -4.91 -9.96
CA LEU A 149 -1.83 -4.23 -9.14
C LEU A 149 -0.40 -4.32 -9.70
N GLY A 150 -0.19 -5.05 -10.80
CA GLY A 150 1.14 -5.27 -11.38
C GLY A 150 2.09 -5.99 -10.43
N THR A 151 1.60 -6.96 -9.67
CA THR A 151 2.39 -7.77 -8.72
C THR A 151 2.29 -9.25 -9.07
N SER A 152 3.27 -10.05 -8.64
CA SER A 152 3.29 -11.51 -8.85
C SER A 152 2.70 -12.32 -7.70
N GLY A 153 2.31 -11.67 -6.59
CA GLY A 153 1.74 -12.32 -5.41
C GLY A 153 1.86 -11.46 -4.16
N LEU A 154 1.57 -12.05 -3.00
CA LEU A 154 1.62 -11.38 -1.71
C LEU A 154 3.02 -10.88 -1.32
N ASP A 155 4.06 -11.69 -1.48
CA ASP A 155 5.44 -11.30 -1.13
C ASP A 155 5.93 -10.10 -1.97
N ALA A 156 5.70 -10.16 -3.29
CA ALA A 156 6.06 -9.07 -4.19
C ALA A 156 5.27 -7.80 -3.88
N LEU A 157 4.00 -7.92 -3.48
CA LEU A 157 3.20 -6.77 -3.05
C LEU A 157 3.72 -6.19 -1.75
N ALA A 158 4.06 -7.03 -0.76
CA ALA A 158 4.64 -6.61 0.51
C ALA A 158 5.98 -5.88 0.31
N GLN A 159 6.88 -6.44 -0.48
CA GLN A 159 8.14 -5.76 -0.82
C GLN A 159 7.88 -4.42 -1.50
N SER A 160 6.95 -4.40 -2.46
CA SER A 160 6.58 -3.16 -3.15
C SER A 160 5.97 -2.10 -2.23
N ILE A 161 5.28 -2.52 -1.16
CA ILE A 161 4.78 -1.62 -0.10
C ILE A 161 5.96 -1.07 0.70
N LEU A 162 6.88 -1.93 1.13
CA LEU A 162 8.06 -1.50 1.88
C LEU A 162 8.92 -0.51 1.12
N ASP A 163 9.12 -0.70 -0.19
CA ASP A 163 9.97 0.18 -1.00
C ASP A 163 9.37 1.58 -1.20
N VAL A 164 8.04 1.70 -1.14
CA VAL A 164 7.32 2.90 -1.57
C VAL A 164 6.71 3.65 -0.40
N ASP A 165 6.06 2.94 0.50
CA ASP A 165 5.28 3.48 1.59
C ASP A 165 6.20 3.72 2.79
N THR A 166 7.04 4.74 2.69
CA THR A 166 8.07 5.03 3.70
C THR A 166 7.49 5.42 5.06
N TRP A 167 6.19 5.74 5.12
CA TRP A 167 5.43 5.95 6.36
C TRP A 167 4.98 4.64 7.03
N LEU A 168 5.33 3.47 6.49
CA LEU A 168 5.13 2.17 7.15
C LEU A 168 6.44 1.66 7.77
N ASP A 169 6.29 1.03 8.93
CA ASP A 169 7.37 0.32 9.60
C ASP A 169 7.71 -0.96 8.82
N PRO A 170 8.99 -1.18 8.45
CA PRO A 170 9.42 -2.37 7.72
C PRO A 170 9.31 -3.66 8.53
N SER A 171 9.09 -3.58 9.85
CA SER A 171 8.89 -4.74 10.71
C SER A 171 7.45 -5.25 10.57
N PHE A 172 7.18 -5.98 9.48
CA PHE A 172 5.88 -6.60 9.20
C PHE A 172 5.78 -8.02 9.79
N TRP A 173 4.57 -8.58 9.85
CA TRP A 173 4.35 -9.94 10.35
C TRP A 173 3.27 -10.69 9.57
N GLY A 174 3.40 -12.01 9.53
CA GLY A 174 2.55 -12.95 8.80
C GLY A 174 1.24 -13.29 9.50
N SER A 175 0.38 -14.05 8.82
CA SER A 175 -0.96 -14.38 9.32
C SER A 175 -0.99 -15.32 10.53
N ALA A 176 0.12 -15.98 10.87
CA ALA A 176 0.22 -16.83 12.07
C ALA A 176 0.23 -16.01 13.37
N GLN A 177 0.69 -14.76 13.32
CA GLN A 177 0.72 -13.87 14.48
C GLN A 177 -0.62 -13.13 14.60
N GLU A 178 -1.27 -13.21 15.76
CA GLU A 178 -2.53 -12.52 16.01
C GLU A 178 -2.36 -11.03 16.27
N ASP A 179 -1.22 -10.66 16.84
CA ASP A 179 -0.84 -9.28 17.17
C ASP A 179 0.59 -9.02 16.66
N ASP A 180 1.02 -7.77 16.77
CA ASP A 180 2.36 -7.34 16.38
C ASP A 180 3.44 -7.91 17.32
N PRO A 181 4.30 -8.83 16.85
CA PRO A 181 5.30 -9.50 17.68
C PRO A 181 6.54 -8.64 17.95
N TRP A 182 6.68 -7.51 17.26
CA TRP A 182 7.90 -6.72 17.27
C TRP A 182 8.02 -5.85 18.54
N PRO A 183 9.17 -5.87 19.23
CA PRO A 183 9.38 -5.04 20.40
C PRO A 183 9.39 -3.56 20.03
N VAL A 184 9.01 -2.70 20.98
CA VAL A 184 9.08 -1.23 20.83
C VAL A 184 10.50 -0.79 20.47
N ASP A 185 11.50 -1.42 21.09
CA ASP A 185 12.92 -1.15 20.89
C ASP A 185 13.66 -2.44 20.48
N GLY A 186 13.93 -2.56 19.17
CA GLY A 186 14.68 -3.67 18.59
C GLY A 186 16.19 -3.61 18.84
N SER A 187 16.73 -2.47 19.28
CA SER A 187 18.19 -2.28 19.41
C SER A 187 18.84 -3.15 20.49
N SER A 188 18.03 -3.68 21.40
CA SER A 188 18.48 -4.56 22.48
C SER A 188 18.60 -6.03 22.09
N LEU A 189 18.11 -6.43 20.90
CA LEU A 189 18.14 -7.81 20.45
C LEU A 189 19.53 -8.18 19.93
N SER A 190 20.01 -9.37 20.28
CA SER A 190 21.18 -9.95 19.62
C SER A 190 20.85 -10.33 18.18
N VAL A 191 21.85 -10.41 17.30
CA VAL A 191 21.66 -10.80 15.89
C VAL A 191 20.93 -12.14 15.76
N LEU A 192 21.27 -13.13 16.59
CA LEU A 192 20.60 -14.44 16.59
C LEU A 192 19.14 -14.35 17.05
N ALA A 193 18.85 -13.54 18.07
CA ALA A 193 17.49 -13.34 18.56
C ALA A 193 16.64 -12.60 17.51
N LEU A 194 17.21 -11.58 16.86
CA LEU A 194 16.58 -10.85 15.78
C LEU A 194 16.26 -11.77 14.59
N ARG A 195 17.20 -12.65 14.19
CA ARG A 195 16.96 -13.60 13.10
C ARG A 195 15.82 -14.56 13.41
N ARG A 196 15.80 -15.15 14.61
CA ARG A 196 14.71 -16.03 15.04
C ARG A 196 13.37 -15.30 15.06
N LEU A 197 13.36 -14.04 15.52
CA LEU A 197 12.15 -13.22 15.52
C LEU A 197 11.68 -12.91 14.09
N LEU A 198 12.58 -12.59 13.17
CA LEU A 198 12.26 -12.40 11.75
C LEU A 198 11.59 -13.64 11.16
N ASP A 199 12.22 -14.81 11.29
CA ASP A 199 11.71 -16.06 10.75
C ASP A 199 10.32 -16.39 11.35
N ALA A 200 10.17 -16.33 12.68
CA ALA A 200 8.89 -16.60 13.35
C ALA A 200 7.81 -15.57 13.05
N SER A 201 8.19 -14.30 12.86
CA SER A 201 7.23 -13.22 12.58
C SER A 201 6.61 -13.34 11.21
N GLN A 202 7.29 -13.97 10.23
CA GLN A 202 6.83 -14.09 8.85
C GLN A 202 5.96 -15.34 8.59
N GLU A 203 5.83 -16.22 9.59
CA GLU A 203 5.03 -17.45 9.48
C GLU A 203 3.57 -17.18 9.08
N GLN A 204 3.04 -18.08 8.23
CA GLN A 204 1.66 -18.04 7.76
C GLN A 204 0.84 -19.14 8.43
N SER A 205 -0.38 -18.82 8.84
CA SER A 205 -1.29 -19.81 9.42
C SER A 205 -2.08 -20.51 8.30
N PRO A 206 -2.06 -21.85 8.20
CA PRO A 206 -2.86 -22.58 7.22
C PRO A 206 -4.37 -22.43 7.44
N ALA A 207 -4.79 -22.04 8.64
CA ALA A 207 -6.20 -21.81 8.99
C ALA A 207 -6.72 -20.40 8.63
N ARG A 208 -5.89 -19.55 8.02
CA ARG A 208 -6.23 -18.15 7.68
C ARG A 208 -5.77 -17.85 6.26
N PHE A 209 -6.32 -16.80 5.67
CA PHE A 209 -5.76 -16.28 4.41
C PHE A 209 -4.32 -15.82 4.63
N PRO A 210 -3.39 -16.15 3.71
CA PRO A 210 -2.05 -15.60 3.74
C PRO A 210 -2.10 -14.08 3.81
N ALA A 211 -1.33 -13.50 4.71
CA ALA A 211 -1.37 -12.06 4.93
C ALA A 211 -0.05 -11.55 5.49
N PHE A 212 0.22 -10.27 5.22
CA PHE A 212 1.22 -9.49 5.94
C PHE A 212 0.58 -8.27 6.58
N SER A 213 0.99 -7.98 7.80
CA SER A 213 0.51 -6.85 8.59
C SER A 213 1.67 -5.90 8.87
N PHE A 214 1.41 -4.60 8.73
CA PHE A 214 2.35 -3.50 8.86
C PHE A 214 1.81 -2.51 9.88
N ARG A 215 2.69 -1.84 10.62
CA ARG A 215 2.32 -0.63 11.37
C ARG A 215 2.65 0.62 10.58
N THR A 216 1.81 1.63 10.67
CA THR A 216 2.21 2.99 10.28
C THR A 216 3.19 3.56 11.30
N LEU A 217 4.16 4.35 10.84
CA LEU A 217 5.18 4.96 11.68
C LEU A 217 4.60 6.04 12.61
N TRP A 218 3.57 6.76 12.14
CA TRP A 218 3.06 7.95 12.82
C TRP A 218 1.82 7.68 13.65
N SER A 219 0.72 7.24 13.03
CA SER A 219 -0.54 6.97 13.73
C SER A 219 -0.53 5.64 14.51
N ARG A 220 0.49 4.81 14.30
CA ARG A 220 0.62 3.44 14.86
C ARG A 220 -0.55 2.52 14.51
N SER A 221 -1.31 2.88 13.48
CA SER A 221 -2.38 2.10 12.89
C SER A 221 -1.82 0.86 12.19
N VAL A 222 -2.70 -0.08 11.83
CA VAL A 222 -2.32 -1.34 11.23
C VAL A 222 -2.92 -1.44 9.83
N LEU A 223 -2.06 -1.74 8.86
CA LEU A 223 -2.43 -2.16 7.52
C LEU A 223 -2.17 -3.66 7.42
N ARG A 224 -3.21 -4.46 7.19
CA ARG A 224 -3.08 -5.89 6.90
C ARG A 224 -3.47 -6.15 5.45
N VAL A 225 -2.58 -6.77 4.71
CA VAL A 225 -2.75 -7.13 3.30
C VAL A 225 -2.98 -8.63 3.23
N GLU A 226 -4.19 -9.03 2.85
CA GLU A 226 -4.59 -10.43 2.72
C GLU A 226 -4.65 -10.83 1.25
N GLU A 227 -4.11 -11.99 0.92
CA GLU A 227 -4.29 -12.64 -0.38
C GLU A 227 -5.47 -13.61 -0.33
N HIS A 228 -6.38 -13.44 -1.28
CA HIS A 228 -7.64 -14.16 -1.42
C HIS A 228 -7.65 -14.93 -2.75
N ALA A 229 -8.77 -15.58 -3.07
CA ALA A 229 -8.96 -16.32 -4.31
C ALA A 229 -8.55 -15.50 -5.56
N ALA A 230 -8.06 -16.20 -6.60
CA ALA A 230 -7.58 -15.59 -7.85
C ALA A 230 -6.50 -14.49 -7.63
N GLN A 231 -5.64 -14.69 -6.62
CA GLN A 231 -4.59 -13.73 -6.22
C GLN A 231 -5.13 -12.32 -6.04
N SER A 232 -6.31 -12.21 -5.43
CA SER A 232 -6.93 -10.92 -5.13
C SER A 232 -6.53 -10.43 -3.76
N PHE A 233 -6.53 -9.11 -3.57
CA PHE A 233 -6.02 -8.50 -2.35
C PHE A 233 -7.10 -7.72 -1.62
N VAL A 234 -7.16 -7.94 -0.30
CA VAL A 234 -7.95 -7.12 0.62
C VAL A 234 -7.01 -6.42 1.58
N PHE A 235 -7.17 -5.11 1.69
CA PHE A 235 -6.50 -4.30 2.70
C PHE A 235 -7.46 -4.11 3.86
N GLU A 236 -7.10 -4.69 5.01
CA GLU A 236 -7.75 -4.43 6.29
C GLU A 236 -7.00 -3.34 7.03
N LEU A 237 -7.72 -2.30 7.42
CA LEU A 237 -7.23 -1.10 8.08
C LEU A 237 -7.77 -1.09 9.50
N ARG A 238 -6.88 -1.08 10.50
CA ARG A 238 -7.26 -0.95 11.91
C ARG A 238 -6.64 0.31 12.49
N TYR A 239 -7.45 1.19 13.04
CA TYR A 239 -6.99 2.52 13.41
C TYR A 239 -7.85 3.17 14.50
N GLU A 240 -7.29 4.23 15.09
CA GLU A 240 -8.06 5.18 15.89
C GLU A 240 -8.51 6.35 15.01
N PRO A 241 -9.80 6.76 15.07
CA PRO A 241 -10.32 7.88 14.32
C PRO A 241 -9.47 9.16 14.45
N THR A 242 -9.09 9.74 13.32
CA THR A 242 -8.44 11.05 13.23
C THR A 242 -9.24 11.96 12.31
N SER A 243 -9.49 13.20 12.70
CA SER A 243 -10.32 14.12 11.92
C SER A 243 -9.47 15.04 11.05
N HIS A 244 -9.33 14.69 9.76
CA HIS A 244 -8.71 15.53 8.73
C HIS A 244 -9.52 15.54 7.42
N PRO A 245 -10.79 15.97 7.46
CA PRO A 245 -11.68 15.91 6.31
C PRO A 245 -11.14 16.67 5.10
N GLU A 246 -10.35 17.74 5.31
CA GLU A 246 -9.75 18.51 4.20
C GLU A 246 -8.71 17.71 3.41
N ALA A 247 -7.93 16.84 4.06
CA ALA A 247 -6.95 15.99 3.38
C ALA A 247 -7.64 14.93 2.52
N LEU A 248 -8.70 14.30 3.06
CA LEU A 248 -9.51 13.36 2.30
C LEU A 248 -10.23 14.04 1.13
N GLN A 249 -10.84 15.21 1.35
CA GLN A 249 -11.51 15.97 0.30
C GLN A 249 -10.54 16.38 -0.81
N ALA A 250 -9.33 16.83 -0.45
CA ALA A 250 -8.30 17.15 -1.43
C ALA A 250 -7.95 15.93 -2.28
N LEU A 251 -7.88 14.74 -1.67
CA LEU A 251 -7.58 13.52 -2.39
C LEU A 251 -8.73 13.01 -3.28
N GLN A 252 -9.97 13.11 -2.79
CA GLN A 252 -11.17 12.71 -3.53
C GLN A 252 -11.39 13.53 -4.82
N GLN A 253 -10.81 14.73 -4.91
CA GLN A 253 -10.78 15.50 -6.16
C GLN A 253 -9.96 14.82 -7.26
N HIS A 254 -9.09 13.88 -6.90
CA HIS A 254 -8.17 13.20 -7.82
C HIS A 254 -8.48 11.72 -7.98
N LEU A 255 -8.95 11.06 -6.92
CA LEU A 255 -9.15 9.63 -6.91
C LEU A 255 -10.60 9.29 -6.50
N PRO A 256 -11.35 8.54 -7.34
CA PRO A 256 -12.75 8.28 -7.13
C PRO A 256 -12.96 7.11 -6.15
N PHE A 257 -12.46 7.24 -4.92
CA PHE A 257 -12.71 6.24 -3.89
C PHE A 257 -13.43 6.81 -2.67
N GLN A 258 -14.31 5.99 -2.12
CA GLN A 258 -15.04 6.30 -0.89
C GLN A 258 -14.37 5.56 0.25
N VAL A 259 -13.81 6.31 1.20
CA VAL A 259 -13.23 5.78 2.44
C VAL A 259 -13.75 6.61 3.60
N PRO A 260 -13.70 6.10 4.84
CA PRO A 260 -14.11 6.88 6.01
C PRO A 260 -13.36 8.21 6.14
N ASP A 261 -14.07 9.24 6.58
CA ASP A 261 -13.54 10.59 6.80
C ASP A 261 -12.66 10.71 8.05
N ASP A 262 -12.61 9.65 8.86
CA ASP A 262 -11.83 9.54 10.07
C ASP A 262 -10.51 8.74 9.90
N LEU A 263 -10.13 8.40 8.67
CA LEU A 263 -8.91 7.63 8.39
C LEU A 263 -7.64 8.47 8.61
N PRO A 264 -6.62 7.96 9.34
CA PRO A 264 -5.30 8.58 9.43
C PRO A 264 -4.65 8.79 8.06
N VAL A 265 -3.97 9.93 7.88
CA VAL A 265 -3.42 10.30 6.57
C VAL A 265 -2.31 9.36 6.08
N ASP A 266 -1.57 8.73 6.99
CA ASP A 266 -0.55 7.74 6.67
C ASP A 266 -1.15 6.43 6.17
N LEU A 267 -2.24 5.94 6.79
CA LEU A 267 -3.02 4.83 6.22
C LEU A 267 -3.67 5.20 4.88
N LEU A 268 -4.19 6.42 4.76
CA LEU A 268 -4.78 6.89 3.51
C LEU A 268 -3.74 6.91 2.38
N GLY A 269 -2.49 7.23 2.69
CA GLY A 269 -1.36 7.13 1.76
C GLY A 269 -1.20 5.72 1.17
N SER A 270 -1.32 4.69 2.01
CA SER A 270 -1.21 3.30 1.55
C SER A 270 -2.38 2.83 0.67
N LEU A 271 -3.52 3.54 0.69
CA LEU A 271 -4.65 3.23 -0.18
C LEU A 271 -4.52 3.79 -1.60
N LEU A 272 -3.53 4.65 -1.86
CA LEU A 272 -3.30 5.26 -3.17
C LEU A 272 -2.89 4.25 -4.25
N ARG A 273 -2.48 3.05 -3.84
CA ARG A 273 -2.04 1.99 -4.75
C ARG A 273 -3.24 1.29 -5.39
N GLY A 274 -3.51 1.57 -6.66
CA GLY A 274 -4.53 0.85 -7.42
C GLY A 274 -5.97 1.12 -6.95
N PRO A 275 -6.95 0.35 -7.45
CA PRO A 275 -8.36 0.60 -7.17
C PRO A 275 -8.70 0.38 -5.70
N THR A 276 -9.76 1.04 -5.22
CA THR A 276 -10.23 0.96 -3.83
C THR A 276 -11.73 0.74 -3.87
N VAL A 277 -12.18 -0.47 -3.54
CA VAL A 277 -13.59 -0.83 -3.48
C VAL A 277 -13.95 -1.22 -2.06
N THR A 278 -14.83 -0.44 -1.42
CA THR A 278 -15.40 -0.78 -0.12
C THR A 278 -16.64 -1.65 -0.27
N ARG A 279 -17.12 -2.20 0.84
CA ARG A 279 -18.36 -2.98 0.87
C ARG A 279 -19.57 -2.15 0.46
N GLU A 280 -19.62 -0.88 0.87
CA GLU A 280 -20.73 0.04 0.56
C GLU A 280 -20.79 0.30 -0.96
N VAL A 281 -19.65 0.63 -1.56
CA VAL A 281 -19.53 0.86 -3.00
C VAL A 281 -19.87 -0.41 -3.77
N LEU A 282 -19.36 -1.57 -3.35
CA LEU A 282 -19.67 -2.84 -3.99
C LEU A 282 -21.18 -3.16 -3.91
N GLY A 283 -21.80 -2.92 -2.76
CA GLY A 283 -23.24 -3.11 -2.56
C GLY A 283 -24.10 -2.15 -3.40
N GLU A 284 -23.62 -0.94 -3.70
CA GLU A 284 -24.26 -0.04 -4.68
C GLU A 284 -24.16 -0.59 -6.10
N ILE A 285 -22.97 -1.06 -6.51
CA ILE A 285 -22.73 -1.63 -7.83
C ILE A 285 -23.61 -2.87 -8.03
N LEU A 286 -23.65 -3.80 -7.07
CA LEU A 286 -24.45 -5.03 -7.15
C LEU A 286 -25.96 -4.78 -7.20
N ARG A 287 -26.45 -3.66 -6.65
CA ARG A 287 -27.87 -3.28 -6.73
C ARG A 287 -28.25 -2.70 -8.09
N GLY A 288 -27.32 -2.03 -8.78
CA GLY A 288 -27.57 -1.37 -10.05
C GLY A 288 -27.13 -2.15 -11.29
N GLY A 289 -26.08 -2.96 -11.16
CA GLY A 289 -25.51 -3.81 -12.19
C GLY A 289 -25.67 -5.27 -11.80
N GLY A 290 -26.07 -6.12 -12.75
CA GLY A 290 -26.26 -7.55 -12.51
C GLY A 290 -25.02 -8.25 -11.96
N VAL A 291 -25.18 -9.52 -11.59
CA VAL A 291 -24.10 -10.29 -10.98
C VAL A 291 -23.01 -10.62 -11.99
N ALA A 292 -21.75 -10.39 -11.63
CA ALA A 292 -20.57 -10.76 -12.41
C ALA A 292 -19.54 -11.46 -11.53
N PRO A 293 -18.71 -12.40 -12.07
CA PRO A 293 -17.76 -13.17 -11.27
C PRO A 293 -16.79 -12.31 -10.47
N PHE A 294 -16.29 -11.22 -11.06
CA PHE A 294 -15.37 -10.30 -10.38
C PHE A 294 -16.02 -9.59 -9.18
N LEU A 295 -17.30 -9.20 -9.29
CA LEU A 295 -18.03 -8.57 -8.18
C LEU A 295 -18.31 -9.57 -7.05
N ALA A 296 -18.59 -10.83 -7.41
CA ALA A 296 -18.76 -11.90 -6.45
C ALA A 296 -17.45 -12.25 -5.73
N LEU A 297 -16.31 -12.26 -6.44
CA LEU A 297 -14.99 -12.39 -5.86
C LEU A 297 -14.73 -11.28 -4.83
N ALA A 298 -14.93 -10.02 -5.21
CA ALA A 298 -14.77 -8.88 -4.32
C ALA A 298 -15.67 -8.99 -3.07
N GLN A 299 -16.92 -9.44 -3.25
CA GLN A 299 -17.88 -9.63 -2.15
C GLN A 299 -17.41 -10.74 -1.20
N CYS A 300 -16.92 -11.87 -1.74
CA CYS A 300 -16.37 -12.96 -0.93
C CYS A 300 -15.13 -12.52 -0.14
N ALA A 301 -14.24 -11.76 -0.76
CA ALA A 301 -13.01 -11.31 -0.12
C ALA A 301 -13.26 -10.26 0.98
N LEU A 302 -14.20 -9.33 0.74
CA LEU A 302 -14.57 -8.30 1.71
C LEU A 302 -15.37 -8.84 2.89
N ALA A 303 -16.22 -9.84 2.64
CA ALA A 303 -17.20 -10.35 3.59
C ALA A 303 -17.25 -11.90 3.57
N PRO A 304 -16.14 -12.57 3.94
CA PRO A 304 -16.10 -14.03 3.99
C PRO A 304 -17.04 -14.56 5.09
N GLY A 305 -17.84 -15.56 4.74
CA GLY A 305 -18.81 -16.19 5.64
C GLY A 305 -20.11 -15.42 5.86
N GLU A 306 -20.33 -14.28 5.21
CA GLU A 306 -21.56 -13.52 5.38
C GLU A 306 -22.73 -14.06 4.53
N THR A 307 -23.94 -13.99 5.07
CA THR A 307 -25.16 -14.46 4.39
C THR A 307 -25.42 -13.75 3.06
N THR A 308 -25.14 -12.45 2.97
CA THR A 308 -25.30 -11.69 1.71
C THR A 308 -24.37 -12.21 0.61
N THR A 309 -23.18 -12.68 0.98
CA THR A 309 -22.23 -13.30 0.05
C THR A 309 -22.75 -14.66 -0.41
N GLU A 310 -23.25 -15.48 0.51
CA GLU A 310 -23.84 -16.78 0.18
C GLU A 310 -25.08 -16.65 -0.73
N GLU A 311 -25.96 -15.67 -0.46
CA GLU A 311 -27.11 -15.35 -1.30
C GLU A 311 -26.69 -14.93 -2.71
N LEU A 312 -25.63 -14.13 -2.84
CA LEU A 312 -25.06 -13.74 -4.12
C LEU A 312 -24.56 -14.96 -4.91
N LEU A 313 -23.77 -15.84 -4.26
CA LEU A 313 -23.25 -17.04 -4.89
C LEU A 313 -24.40 -18.00 -5.28
N ARG A 314 -25.41 -18.16 -4.42
CA ARG A 314 -26.63 -18.93 -4.74
C ARG A 314 -27.39 -18.36 -5.94
N ALA A 315 -27.49 -17.04 -6.05
CA ALA A 315 -28.11 -16.43 -7.23
C ALA A 315 -27.32 -16.75 -8.52
N MET A 316 -25.99 -16.78 -8.44
CA MET A 316 -25.12 -17.13 -9.58
C MET A 316 -25.23 -18.58 -10.01
N THR A 317 -25.45 -19.54 -9.09
CA THR A 317 -25.57 -20.97 -9.48
C THR A 317 -26.80 -21.23 -10.36
N GLY A 318 -27.83 -20.38 -10.24
CA GLY A 318 -29.01 -20.37 -11.10
C GLY A 318 -28.76 -19.85 -12.52
N VAL A 319 -27.63 -19.19 -12.78
CA VAL A 319 -27.25 -18.68 -14.10
C VAL A 319 -26.17 -19.61 -14.69
N PRO A 320 -26.45 -20.37 -15.77
CA PRO A 320 -25.53 -21.37 -16.30
C PRO A 320 -24.11 -20.86 -16.55
N GLU A 321 -23.97 -19.64 -17.09
CA GLU A 321 -22.70 -19.02 -17.43
C GLU A 321 -21.87 -18.61 -16.19
N LEU A 322 -22.51 -18.45 -15.03
CA LEU A 322 -21.87 -18.02 -13.78
C LEU A 322 -21.69 -19.17 -12.78
N ARG A 323 -22.33 -20.31 -13.01
CA ARG A 323 -22.37 -21.44 -12.08
C ARG A 323 -20.98 -21.95 -11.70
N ALA A 324 -20.10 -22.14 -12.69
CA ALA A 324 -18.75 -22.65 -12.43
C ALA A 324 -17.96 -21.70 -11.52
N ALA A 325 -18.02 -20.39 -11.77
CA ALA A 325 -17.38 -19.39 -10.93
C ALA A 325 -17.96 -19.36 -9.51
N ALA A 326 -19.28 -19.51 -9.38
CA ALA A 326 -19.94 -19.55 -8.08
C ALA A 326 -19.53 -20.77 -7.24
N VAL A 327 -19.43 -21.95 -7.87
CA VAL A 327 -18.97 -23.18 -7.21
C VAL A 327 -17.52 -23.05 -6.77
N GLU A 328 -16.66 -22.49 -7.63
CA GLU A 328 -15.24 -22.32 -7.30
C GLU A 328 -15.04 -21.33 -6.14
N LEU A 329 -15.74 -20.19 -6.16
CA LEU A 329 -15.74 -19.24 -5.04
C LEU A 329 -16.33 -19.88 -3.77
N ALA A 330 -17.43 -20.63 -3.89
CA ALA A 330 -18.02 -21.32 -2.74
C ALA A 330 -17.05 -22.33 -2.12
N ASN A 331 -16.24 -23.00 -2.94
CA ASN A 331 -15.20 -23.92 -2.49
C ASN A 331 -14.05 -23.19 -1.78
N VAL A 332 -13.45 -22.17 -2.40
CA VAL A 332 -12.31 -21.45 -1.83
C VAL A 332 -12.66 -20.78 -0.50
N TYR A 333 -13.88 -20.24 -0.37
CA TYR A 333 -14.34 -19.59 0.87
C TYR A 333 -15.11 -20.54 1.81
N ALA A 334 -15.04 -21.86 1.58
CA ALA A 334 -15.61 -22.90 2.44
C ALA A 334 -17.12 -22.79 2.71
N TYR A 335 -17.91 -22.30 1.75
CA TYR A 335 -19.38 -22.32 1.78
C TYR A 335 -19.94 -23.72 1.51
N ARG A 336 -19.61 -24.70 2.37
CA ARG A 336 -19.96 -26.13 2.18
C ARG A 336 -21.46 -26.37 2.05
N GLY A 337 -22.29 -25.59 2.75
CA GLY A 337 -23.74 -25.67 2.65
C GLY A 337 -24.25 -25.41 1.23
N LEU A 338 -23.71 -24.38 0.57
CA LEU A 338 -24.04 -24.06 -0.81
C LEU A 338 -23.53 -25.13 -1.78
N LEU A 339 -22.35 -25.69 -1.54
CA LEU A 339 -21.82 -26.78 -2.37
C LEU A 339 -22.70 -28.03 -2.31
N HIS A 340 -23.20 -28.42 -1.13
CA HIS A 340 -24.16 -29.51 -1.00
C HIS A 340 -25.50 -29.22 -1.67
N GLU A 341 -25.96 -27.96 -1.64
CA GLU A 341 -27.16 -27.52 -2.35
C GLU A 341 -26.98 -27.68 -3.87
N VAL A 342 -25.84 -27.25 -4.42
CA VAL A 342 -25.52 -27.43 -5.84
C VAL A 342 -25.41 -28.91 -6.20
N LEU A 343 -24.73 -29.72 -5.37
CA LEU A 343 -24.59 -31.16 -5.58
C LEU A 343 -25.97 -31.85 -5.64
N ALA A 344 -26.90 -31.48 -4.76
CA ALA A 344 -28.23 -32.07 -4.70
C ALA A 344 -29.15 -31.68 -5.87
N THR A 345 -28.86 -30.55 -6.53
CA THR A 345 -29.72 -29.96 -7.57
C THR A 345 -29.14 -30.04 -8.97
N THR A 346 -27.84 -30.29 -9.11
CA THR A 346 -27.19 -30.37 -10.42
C THR A 346 -27.59 -31.63 -11.18
N GLU A 347 -27.94 -31.46 -12.46
CA GLU A 347 -28.14 -32.56 -13.41
C GLU A 347 -26.85 -32.90 -14.18
N ASP A 348 -25.83 -32.04 -14.08
CA ASP A 348 -24.52 -32.21 -14.70
C ASP A 348 -23.70 -33.26 -13.93
N GLU A 349 -23.45 -34.41 -14.56
CA GLU A 349 -22.74 -35.54 -13.98
C GLU A 349 -21.27 -35.22 -13.67
N GLU A 350 -20.61 -34.45 -14.53
CA GLU A 350 -19.20 -34.10 -14.36
C GLU A 350 -19.04 -33.18 -13.14
N LEU A 351 -19.92 -32.17 -13.03
CA LEU A 351 -19.94 -31.30 -11.85
C LEU A 351 -20.31 -32.06 -10.58
N ARG A 352 -21.22 -33.05 -10.67
CA ARG A 352 -21.58 -33.90 -9.53
C ARG A 352 -20.38 -34.68 -9.02
N GLU A 353 -19.67 -35.38 -9.90
CA GLU A 353 -18.48 -36.17 -9.56
C GLU A 353 -17.40 -35.28 -8.92
N GLN A 354 -17.12 -34.10 -9.50
CA GLN A 354 -16.17 -33.13 -8.94
C GLN A 354 -16.57 -32.65 -7.53
N LEU A 355 -17.87 -32.42 -7.30
CA LEU A 355 -18.38 -31.99 -5.99
C LEU A 355 -18.36 -33.12 -4.96
N GLU A 356 -18.66 -34.37 -5.36
CA GLU A 356 -18.57 -35.54 -4.48
C GLU A 356 -17.14 -35.79 -4.01
N GLU A 357 -16.16 -35.69 -4.91
CA GLU A 357 -14.73 -35.81 -4.59
C GLU A 357 -14.30 -34.71 -3.60
N ARG A 358 -14.65 -33.44 -3.87
CA ARG A 358 -14.28 -32.30 -3.01
C ARG A 358 -14.97 -32.32 -1.65
N LEU A 359 -16.21 -32.80 -1.57
CA LEU A 359 -17.00 -32.83 -0.33
C LEU A 359 -16.82 -34.11 0.46
N ALA A 360 -16.12 -35.12 -0.08
CA ALA A 360 -15.76 -36.32 0.64
C ALA A 360 -15.07 -35.95 1.97
N PRO A 361 -15.41 -36.63 3.08
CA PRO A 361 -14.71 -36.40 4.33
C PRO A 361 -13.22 -36.68 4.11
N HIS A 362 -12.40 -35.66 4.32
CA HIS A 362 -10.96 -35.87 4.37
C HIS A 362 -10.70 -36.68 5.63
N GLU A 363 -10.31 -37.94 5.48
CA GLU A 363 -9.71 -38.68 6.59
C GLU A 363 -8.43 -37.91 6.94
N GLU A 364 -8.50 -37.09 8.00
CA GLU A 364 -7.29 -36.61 8.65
C GLU A 364 -6.49 -37.89 8.93
N PRO A 365 -5.25 -38.01 8.40
CA PRO A 365 -4.47 -39.22 8.61
C PRO A 365 -4.48 -39.49 10.11
N GLU A 366 -5.18 -40.55 10.53
CA GLU A 366 -5.40 -40.90 11.93
C GLU A 366 -4.04 -40.81 12.58
N GLY A 367 -3.92 -39.85 13.52
CA GLY A 367 -2.66 -39.33 14.01
C GLY A 367 -1.59 -40.38 13.94
N GLY A 368 -0.65 -40.19 13.02
CA GLY A 368 0.63 -40.83 13.09
C GLY A 368 1.25 -40.39 14.41
N GLU A 369 0.86 -41.06 15.49
CA GLU A 369 1.77 -41.59 16.48
C GLU A 369 2.76 -42.48 15.70
N GLU A 370 3.52 -41.89 14.77
CA GLU A 370 4.87 -42.32 14.57
C GLU A 370 5.48 -42.12 15.95
N ASN A 371 5.47 -43.23 16.68
CA ASN A 371 6.43 -43.49 17.72
C ASN A 371 7.75 -42.99 17.16
N PHE A 372 8.11 -41.77 17.53
CA PHE A 372 9.49 -41.35 17.64
C PHE A 372 10.05 -42.19 18.79
N ASP A 373 10.07 -43.52 18.58
CA ASP A 373 10.91 -44.44 19.31
C ASP A 373 12.29 -43.87 19.09
N GLY A 374 12.86 -43.33 20.16
CA GLY A 374 14.22 -42.86 20.21
C GLY A 374 15.13 -44.03 19.93
N GLU A 375 15.31 -44.36 18.65
CA GLU A 375 16.50 -45.04 18.18
C GLU A 375 17.63 -44.02 18.31
N ASP A 376 18.23 -44.07 19.50
CA ASP A 376 19.66 -43.93 19.74
C ASP A 376 20.42 -43.49 18.49
N PHE A 377 20.66 -42.18 18.38
CA PHE A 377 21.81 -41.65 17.66
C PHE A 377 23.05 -42.16 18.42
N ASP A 378 23.43 -43.40 18.17
CA ASP A 378 24.77 -43.87 18.43
C ASP A 378 25.68 -43.12 17.45
N ASP A 379 26.56 -42.30 18.03
CA ASP A 379 27.77 -41.76 17.43
C ASP A 379 28.58 -42.91 16.80
N ASP A 380 28.35 -43.21 15.51
CA ASP A 380 29.34 -43.90 14.69
C ASP A 380 30.07 -42.86 13.85
N ASP A 381 31.18 -42.40 14.44
CA ASP A 381 32.35 -41.84 13.79
C ASP A 381 32.78 -42.76 12.62
N GLU A 382 32.25 -42.52 11.41
CA GLU A 382 32.91 -43.00 10.19
C GLU A 382 33.88 -41.92 9.70
N ASP A 383 35.15 -42.10 10.10
CA ASP A 383 36.33 -41.54 9.47
C ASP A 383 36.29 -41.79 7.95
N VAL A 384 35.79 -40.81 7.19
CA VAL A 384 35.95 -40.77 5.72
C VAL A 384 37.32 -40.17 5.42
N ASP A 385 38.33 -41.01 5.58
CA ASP A 385 39.63 -40.87 4.96
C ASP A 385 39.49 -41.28 3.48
N GLY A 386 39.45 -40.32 2.56
CA GLY A 386 39.24 -40.62 1.15
C GLY A 386 39.52 -39.47 0.19
N GLU A 387 40.81 -39.18 0.04
CA GLU A 387 41.50 -38.87 -1.22
C GLU A 387 41.07 -37.62 -2.04
N ASP A 388 41.94 -36.60 -1.95
CA ASP A 388 42.58 -35.91 -3.08
C ASP A 388 41.80 -35.81 -4.40
N ASP A 389 41.10 -34.69 -4.59
CA ASP A 389 41.00 -34.05 -5.90
C ASP A 389 41.51 -32.61 -5.77
N GLU A 390 42.83 -32.47 -5.87
CA GLU A 390 43.52 -31.21 -6.18
C GLU A 390 43.16 -30.81 -7.63
N GLU A 391 42.02 -30.16 -7.83
CA GLU A 391 41.83 -29.32 -9.02
C GLU A 391 42.22 -27.89 -8.67
N GLY A 392 43.40 -27.51 -9.19
CA GLY A 392 43.98 -26.19 -9.08
C GLY A 392 43.01 -25.12 -9.57
N PHE A 393 42.67 -24.21 -8.67
CA PHE A 393 42.28 -22.87 -9.06
C PHE A 393 43.58 -22.10 -9.29
N ASP A 394 43.92 -21.95 -10.58
CA ASP A 394 44.92 -21.01 -11.04
C ASP A 394 44.49 -19.60 -10.63
N ASP A 395 45.23 -19.03 -9.68
CA ASP A 395 45.35 -17.60 -9.44
C ASP A 395 46.01 -16.98 -10.69
N GLU A 396 45.23 -16.67 -11.72
CA GLU A 396 45.63 -15.76 -12.79
C GLU A 396 44.95 -14.40 -12.58
N ASP A 397 45.76 -13.47 -12.08
CA ASP A 397 45.89 -12.08 -12.53
C ASP A 397 44.59 -11.37 -12.97
N PHE A 398 43.91 -10.75 -12.00
CA PHE A 398 43.00 -9.62 -12.25
C PHE A 398 43.69 -8.32 -11.78
N ASP A 399 44.75 -7.94 -12.51
CA ASP A 399 45.24 -6.57 -12.55
C ASP A 399 44.34 -5.78 -13.51
N ASP A 400 43.26 -5.18 -12.99
CA ASP A 400 42.45 -4.19 -13.71
C ASP A 400 42.83 -2.79 -13.22
N ASP A 401 44.02 -2.37 -13.64
CA ASP A 401 44.42 -0.97 -13.75
C ASP A 401 43.74 -0.40 -15.02
N GLU A 402 42.47 -0.02 -14.95
CA GLU A 402 41.88 0.89 -15.94
C GLU A 402 41.95 2.33 -15.43
N ASP A 403 43.09 2.94 -15.73
CA ASP A 403 43.25 4.39 -15.90
C ASP A 403 42.18 4.88 -16.90
N PHE A 404 41.12 5.49 -16.37
CA PHE A 404 40.12 6.20 -17.16
C PHE A 404 40.69 7.57 -17.55
N ASP A 405 41.44 7.58 -18.65
CA ASP A 405 41.98 8.80 -19.26
C ASP A 405 40.84 9.70 -19.76
N GLU A 406 40.88 10.93 -19.26
CA GLU A 406 40.23 12.10 -19.83
C GLU A 406 40.77 12.36 -21.26
N ASP A 407 39.95 13.02 -22.07
CA ASP A 407 40.21 13.60 -23.41
C ASP A 407 39.83 12.71 -24.61
N ASP A 408 38.66 13.00 -25.21
CA ASP A 408 38.66 13.28 -26.65
C ASP A 408 37.49 14.20 -27.05
N ASP A 409 37.90 15.40 -27.45
CA ASP A 409 37.14 16.37 -28.23
C ASP A 409 36.97 15.81 -29.66
N GLU A 410 35.74 15.51 -30.10
CA GLU A 410 35.45 15.51 -31.55
C GLU A 410 34.15 16.25 -31.85
N ASP A 411 34.37 17.46 -32.38
CA ASP A 411 33.45 18.25 -33.18
C ASP A 411 32.83 17.39 -34.31
N VAL A 412 31.52 17.16 -34.25
CA VAL A 412 30.77 16.66 -35.41
C VAL A 412 29.96 17.81 -36.00
N ASP A 413 30.65 18.59 -36.82
CA ASP A 413 30.07 19.41 -37.87
C ASP A 413 29.52 18.49 -38.97
N GLY A 414 28.21 18.26 -38.95
CA GLY A 414 27.49 17.52 -39.97
C GLY A 414 26.35 18.34 -40.54
N GLU A 415 26.69 19.25 -41.46
CA GLU A 415 25.76 19.79 -42.46
C GLU A 415 25.17 18.61 -43.25
N ASP A 416 23.84 18.47 -43.28
CA ASP A 416 23.19 17.81 -44.42
C ASP A 416 21.90 18.53 -44.82
N ASP A 417 21.90 18.87 -46.10
CA ASP A 417 20.98 19.71 -46.83
C ASP A 417 19.83 18.86 -47.37
N GLY A 418 18.68 18.90 -46.71
CA GLY A 418 17.49 18.14 -47.12
C GLY A 418 16.30 19.00 -47.49
N ALA A 419 16.41 19.76 -48.59
CA ALA A 419 15.27 20.40 -49.24
C ALA A 419 14.34 19.36 -49.88
N GLY A 420 13.03 19.47 -49.62
CA GLY A 420 11.99 18.72 -50.37
C GLY A 420 10.62 18.83 -49.72
N SER A 421 9.83 19.80 -50.18
CA SER A 421 8.53 19.61 -50.88
C SER A 421 7.37 19.29 -49.93
N ASP A 422 6.52 20.27 -49.64
CA ASP A 422 5.36 20.69 -50.45
C ASP A 422 4.12 19.83 -50.13
N ASP A 423 3.05 20.56 -49.79
CA ASP A 423 1.64 20.24 -50.04
C ASP A 423 1.04 18.96 -49.40
N ASP A 424 0.19 19.17 -48.38
CA ASP A 424 -1.25 18.94 -48.54
C ASP A 424 -2.00 19.35 -47.27
N ALA A 425 -2.57 20.56 -47.32
CA ALA A 425 -3.67 20.97 -46.48
C ALA A 425 -4.98 20.57 -47.19
N GLU A 426 -5.61 19.47 -46.76
CA GLU A 426 -7.01 19.23 -47.09
C GLU A 426 -7.92 19.69 -45.94
N GLU A 427 -8.65 20.74 -46.25
CA GLU A 427 -9.85 21.20 -45.57
C GLU A 427 -10.95 20.14 -45.67
N GLY A 428 -11.31 19.54 -44.52
CA GLY A 428 -12.52 18.75 -44.38
C GLY A 428 -13.64 19.57 -43.75
N GLU A 429 -14.37 20.32 -44.57
CA GLU A 429 -15.68 20.88 -44.22
C GLU A 429 -16.74 19.78 -44.22
N GLY A 430 -17.63 19.79 -43.21
CA GLY A 430 -18.92 19.10 -43.23
C GLY A 430 -19.15 18.21 -42.01
N ASP A 431 -20.05 18.61 -41.11
CA ASP A 431 -21.48 18.33 -41.31
C ASP A 431 -22.31 18.93 -40.16
N GLU A 432 -23.43 19.53 -40.55
CA GLU A 432 -24.44 20.13 -39.71
C GLU A 432 -25.32 19.01 -39.13
N GLY A 433 -25.55 18.99 -37.81
CA GLY A 433 -26.33 17.91 -37.21
C GLY A 433 -26.99 18.24 -35.88
N GLU A 434 -28.18 18.82 -35.95
CA GLU A 434 -29.29 18.69 -35.00
C GLU A 434 -29.06 19.08 -33.52
N ARG A 435 -29.37 20.35 -33.23
CA ARG A 435 -29.96 20.75 -31.95
C ARG A 435 -31.34 20.15 -31.82
N ARG A 436 -31.54 19.22 -30.87
CA ARG A 436 -32.87 18.89 -30.35
C ARG A 436 -33.16 19.70 -29.10
N ASP A 437 -33.98 20.72 -29.29
CA ASP A 437 -34.82 21.27 -28.23
C ASP A 437 -35.85 20.21 -27.86
N GLY A 438 -35.87 19.83 -26.58
CA GLY A 438 -36.86 18.90 -26.02
C GLY A 438 -37.33 19.36 -24.64
N GLU A 439 -38.31 20.26 -24.70
CA GLU A 439 -39.55 20.18 -23.94
C GLU A 439 -39.51 20.26 -22.40
N VAL A 440 -39.77 21.48 -21.92
CA VAL A 440 -40.33 21.76 -20.59
C VAL A 440 -41.86 21.74 -20.70
N THR A 441 -42.51 20.83 -19.98
CA THR A 441 -43.95 20.94 -19.64
C THR A 441 -44.28 20.06 -18.44
N PRO A 442 -45.36 20.35 -17.70
CA PRO A 442 -45.65 21.54 -16.89
C PRO A 442 -45.53 21.31 -15.38
#